data_AF-A0A068RQR4-F1
#
_entry.id   AF-A0A068RQR4-F1
#
_cell.length_a   1.000
_cell.length_b   1.000
_cell.length_c   1.000
_cell.angle_alpha   90.00
_cell.angle_beta   90.00
_cell.angle_gamma   90.00
#
_symmetry.space_group_name_H-M   'P 1'
#
loop_
_entity.id
_entity.type
_entity.pdbx_description
1 polymer ?
#
loop_
_entity_poly.entity_id
_entity_poly.type
_entity_poly.pdbx_seq_one_letter_code
_entity_poly.pdbx_strand_id
1 'polypeptide(L)'
;MASLLYPTIDSYWIASCSLSAFDTVPMIPRSIVPLLSQWIATHLIAGRRTIYREVLSTESSRMAVEVFMALGFLTEIPAKDKLAPDTQISLHELGISTSETLIALANNDDGHDENNQQSPPTPVSVGGSQDPETMMKILMAQIQMNRANSNMADLCQQIDAYRLGSISQRESFQNKLVFQKCLKQIKGILPQAKSRQRRGGAGGIPEMEERMVQLVYALRTSSSCSSMDKGRSFRRISEAYSLRR
;
A
#
# COMPACT_ATOMS: atom_id res chain seq x y z
N MET A 1 4.83 -15.93 -25.11
CA MET A 1 4.08 -15.75 -23.84
C MET A 1 4.54 -14.44 -23.24
N ALA A 2 3.68 -13.43 -23.20
CA ALA A 2 4.01 -12.19 -22.49
C ALA A 2 4.20 -12.57 -21.01
N SER A 3 5.38 -12.31 -20.48
CA SER A 3 5.77 -12.73 -19.14
C SER A 3 4.82 -12.13 -18.09
N LEU A 4 4.14 -12.98 -17.31
CA LEU A 4 3.31 -12.60 -16.15
C LEU A 4 4.08 -11.80 -15.09
N LEU A 5 5.41 -11.78 -15.20
CA LEU A 5 6.32 -11.03 -14.34
C LEU A 5 5.99 -9.55 -14.22
N TYR A 6 5.72 -8.87 -15.34
CA TYR A 6 5.49 -7.42 -15.30
C TYR A 6 4.20 -7.06 -14.55
N PRO A 7 3.05 -7.72 -14.82
CA PRO A 7 1.87 -7.60 -13.95
C PRO A 7 2.16 -7.90 -12.47
N THR A 8 2.94 -8.94 -12.16
CA THR A 8 3.28 -9.27 -10.77
C THR A 8 4.12 -8.18 -10.11
N ILE A 9 5.17 -7.68 -10.77
CA ILE A 9 6.02 -6.59 -10.26
C ILE A 9 5.19 -5.31 -10.08
N ASP A 10 4.32 -4.98 -11.04
CA ASP A 10 3.42 -3.82 -10.95
C ASP A 10 2.46 -3.96 -9.75
N SER A 11 1.99 -5.18 -9.44
CA SER A 11 1.15 -5.43 -8.27
C SER A 11 1.88 -5.24 -6.95
N TYR A 12 3.13 -5.70 -6.84
CA TYR A 12 3.96 -5.46 -5.66
C TYR A 12 4.29 -3.97 -5.52
N TRP A 13 4.58 -3.28 -6.62
CA TRP A 13 4.82 -1.85 -6.59
C TRP A 13 3.60 -1.08 -6.10
N ILE A 14 2.42 -1.29 -6.69
CA ILE A 14 1.21 -0.56 -6.26
C ILE A 14 0.86 -0.90 -4.81
N ALA A 15 0.90 -2.19 -4.43
CA ALA A 15 0.60 -2.59 -3.08
C ALA A 15 1.58 -1.94 -2.09
N SER A 16 2.89 -2.02 -2.32
CA SER A 16 3.90 -1.42 -1.44
C SER A 16 3.74 0.10 -1.30
N CYS A 17 3.44 0.81 -2.40
CA CYS A 17 3.22 2.25 -2.33
C CYS A 17 1.86 2.61 -1.70
N SER A 18 0.88 1.69 -1.70
CA SER A 18 -0.39 1.84 -0.98
C SER A 18 -0.22 1.71 0.52
N LEU A 19 0.71 0.85 0.96
CA LEU A 19 1.08 0.70 2.36
C LEU A 19 1.83 1.92 2.93
N SER A 20 2.12 2.95 2.11
CA SER A 20 2.46 4.29 2.63
C SER A 20 1.38 4.87 3.56
N ALA A 21 0.15 4.32 3.53
CA ALA A 21 -0.87 4.63 4.53
C ALA A 21 -0.38 4.44 5.97
N PHE A 22 0.58 3.54 6.23
CA PHE A 22 1.05 3.28 7.59
C PHE A 22 1.73 4.49 8.25
N ASP A 23 2.23 5.46 7.48
CA ASP A 23 2.72 6.74 8.01
C ASP A 23 1.60 7.64 8.58
N THR A 24 0.34 7.29 8.32
CA THR A 24 -0.85 8.06 8.73
C THR A 24 -1.79 7.30 9.65
N VAL A 25 -1.84 5.97 9.52
CA VAL A 25 -2.67 5.06 10.31
C VAL A 25 -1.81 3.88 10.78
N PRO A 26 -1.78 3.51 12.07
CA PRO A 26 -0.84 2.49 12.54
C PRO A 26 -1.17 1.07 12.08
N MET A 27 -2.44 0.83 11.75
CA MET A 27 -2.95 -0.46 11.32
C MET A 27 -4.14 -0.26 10.37
N ILE A 28 -4.38 -1.22 9.48
CA ILE A 28 -5.52 -1.21 8.57
C ILE A 28 -6.14 -2.62 8.45
N PRO A 29 -7.46 -2.73 8.21
CA PRO A 29 -8.08 -4.01 7.89
C PRO A 29 -7.50 -4.61 6.61
N ARG A 30 -7.16 -5.91 6.64
CA ARG A 30 -6.56 -6.60 5.48
C ARG A 30 -7.45 -6.52 4.24
N SER A 31 -8.77 -6.62 4.41
CA SER A 31 -9.76 -6.47 3.33
C SER A 31 -9.79 -5.10 2.65
N ILE A 32 -9.22 -4.05 3.25
CA ILE A 32 -9.18 -2.70 2.68
C ILE A 32 -7.96 -2.48 1.78
N VAL A 33 -6.90 -3.28 1.92
CA VAL A 33 -5.69 -3.13 1.08
C VAL A 33 -5.98 -3.21 -0.42
N PRO A 34 -6.84 -4.12 -0.92
CA PRO A 34 -7.22 -4.12 -2.34
C PRO A 34 -7.87 -2.82 -2.80
N LEU A 35 -8.76 -2.27 -1.98
CA LEU A 35 -9.48 -1.04 -2.29
C LEU A 35 -8.52 0.16 -2.32
N LEU A 36 -7.62 0.22 -1.35
CA LEU A 36 -6.57 1.24 -1.29
C LEU A 36 -5.61 1.10 -2.47
N SER A 37 -5.22 -0.12 -2.84
CA SER A 37 -4.34 -0.40 -3.99
C SER A 37 -4.94 0.06 -5.31
N GLN A 38 -6.21 -0.27 -5.52
CA GLN A 38 -6.97 0.21 -6.67
C GLN A 38 -7.08 1.74 -6.69
N TRP A 39 -7.37 2.36 -5.53
CA TRP A 39 -7.48 3.81 -5.41
C TRP A 39 -6.14 4.49 -5.75
N ILE A 40 -5.04 4.01 -5.18
CA ILE A 40 -3.69 4.51 -5.46
C ILE A 40 -3.32 4.32 -6.93
N ALA A 41 -3.63 3.16 -7.51
CA ALA A 41 -3.39 2.92 -8.91
C ALA A 41 -4.11 3.94 -9.80
N THR A 42 -5.40 4.21 -9.57
CA THR A 42 -6.13 5.19 -10.40
C THR A 42 -5.55 6.60 -10.33
N HIS A 43 -4.96 7.00 -9.19
CA HIS A 43 -4.35 8.32 -9.00
C HIS A 43 -2.88 8.39 -9.42
N LEU A 44 -2.15 7.27 -9.39
CA LEU A 44 -0.79 7.15 -9.93
C LEU A 44 -0.76 7.10 -11.46
N ILE A 45 -1.81 6.53 -12.08
CA ILE A 45 -1.89 6.31 -13.54
C ILE A 45 -2.21 7.60 -14.32
N ALA A 46 -2.57 8.70 -13.65
CA ALA A 46 -2.86 9.98 -14.31
C ALA A 46 -1.67 10.68 -15.02
N GLY A 47 -0.56 9.97 -15.27
CA GLY A 47 0.57 10.49 -16.05
C GLY A 47 1.72 9.50 -16.31
N ARG A 48 1.57 8.19 -16.05
CA ARG A 48 2.60 7.15 -16.27
C ARG A 48 1.98 5.92 -16.93
N ARG A 49 2.82 5.05 -17.55
CA ARG A 49 2.44 3.83 -18.30
C ARG A 49 1.15 3.18 -17.77
N THR A 50 0.24 2.85 -18.69
CA THR A 50 -0.98 2.08 -18.40
C THR A 50 -0.62 0.80 -17.68
N ILE A 51 -1.09 0.66 -16.44
CA ILE A 51 -0.92 -0.54 -15.63
C ILE A 51 -1.83 -1.63 -16.21
N TYR A 52 -1.36 -2.88 -16.21
CA TYR A 52 -2.18 -4.00 -16.66
C TYR A 52 -3.44 -4.11 -15.82
N ARG A 53 -4.58 -4.36 -16.46
CA ARG A 53 -5.89 -4.49 -15.79
C ARG A 53 -5.87 -5.55 -14.68
N GLU A 54 -5.08 -6.60 -14.86
CA GLU A 54 -4.87 -7.70 -13.90
C GLU A 54 -4.32 -7.21 -12.56
N VAL A 55 -3.48 -6.17 -12.56
CA VAL A 55 -2.86 -5.58 -11.36
C VAL A 55 -3.90 -4.96 -10.43
N LEU A 56 -5.02 -4.50 -11.00
CA LEU A 56 -6.13 -3.92 -10.26
C LEU A 56 -7.06 -4.99 -9.68
N SER A 57 -6.80 -6.27 -9.93
CA SER A 57 -7.58 -7.35 -9.32
C SER A 57 -7.37 -7.36 -7.81
N THR A 58 -8.41 -7.74 -7.07
CA THR A 58 -8.30 -7.90 -5.61
C THR A 58 -7.29 -8.98 -5.25
N GLU A 59 -7.20 -10.02 -6.07
CA GLU A 59 -6.31 -11.16 -5.86
C GLU A 59 -4.84 -10.76 -5.94
N SER A 60 -4.44 -9.97 -6.94
CA SER A 60 -3.07 -9.49 -7.07
C SER A 60 -2.61 -8.70 -5.84
N SER A 61 -3.46 -7.81 -5.32
CA SER A 61 -3.15 -7.05 -4.11
C SER A 61 -3.11 -7.90 -2.84
N ARG A 62 -3.96 -8.94 -2.73
CA ARG A 62 -3.94 -9.88 -1.59
C ARG A 62 -2.66 -10.71 -1.59
N MET A 63 -2.29 -11.25 -2.75
CA MET A 63 -1.06 -11.99 -2.94
C MET A 63 0.17 -11.13 -2.61
N ALA A 64 0.17 -9.85 -3.03
CA ALA A 64 1.24 -8.92 -2.67
C ALA A 64 1.38 -8.74 -1.16
N VAL A 65 0.27 -8.58 -0.43
CA VAL A 65 0.27 -8.49 1.03
C VAL A 65 0.79 -9.77 1.68
N GLU A 66 0.39 -10.94 1.18
CA GLU A 66 0.90 -12.23 1.68
C GLU A 66 2.40 -12.36 1.49
N VAL A 67 2.92 -11.95 0.34
CA VAL A 67 4.36 -11.90 0.10
C VAL A 67 5.05 -10.92 1.05
N PHE A 68 4.49 -9.74 1.31
CA PHE A 68 5.08 -8.79 2.27
C PHE A 68 5.03 -9.29 3.71
N MET A 69 4.03 -10.09 4.09
CA MET A 69 3.98 -10.78 5.38
C MET A 69 5.01 -11.92 5.45
N ALA A 70 5.17 -12.72 4.40
CA ALA A 70 6.18 -13.77 4.34
C ALA A 70 7.61 -13.20 4.34
N LEU A 71 7.80 -12.04 3.70
CA LEU A 71 9.01 -11.24 3.79
C LEU A 71 9.11 -10.45 5.10
N GLY A 72 8.08 -10.52 5.95
CA GLY A 72 7.96 -9.94 7.29
C GLY A 72 8.15 -8.42 7.38
N PHE A 73 7.70 -7.70 6.36
CA PHE A 73 7.43 -6.27 6.45
C PHE A 73 6.11 -5.97 7.18
N LEU A 74 5.21 -6.95 7.23
CA LEU A 74 3.88 -6.84 7.80
C LEU A 74 3.62 -7.94 8.83
N THR A 75 2.83 -7.60 9.84
CA THR A 75 2.34 -8.54 10.86
C THR A 75 0.82 -8.52 10.91
N GLU A 76 0.23 -9.69 11.19
CA GLU A 76 -1.21 -9.83 11.40
C GLU A 76 -1.57 -9.65 12.87
N ILE A 77 -2.65 -8.92 13.12
CA ILE A 77 -3.18 -8.66 14.46
C ILE A 77 -4.70 -8.87 14.41
N PRO A 78 -5.29 -9.74 15.25
CA PRO A 78 -6.75 -9.86 15.32
C PRO A 78 -7.38 -8.54 15.76
N ALA A 79 -8.39 -8.04 15.03
CA ALA A 79 -9.03 -6.75 15.34
C ALA A 79 -9.60 -6.70 16.77
N LYS A 80 -10.14 -7.83 17.24
CA LYS A 80 -10.71 -7.98 18.58
C LYS A 80 -9.71 -7.70 19.70
N ASP A 81 -8.43 -7.99 19.48
CA ASP A 81 -7.40 -7.90 20.53
C ASP A 81 -6.80 -6.49 20.64
N LYS A 82 -6.94 -5.68 19.59
CA LYS A 82 -6.26 -4.39 19.49
C LYS A 82 -7.18 -3.16 19.43
N LEU A 83 -8.39 -3.30 18.88
CA LEU A 83 -9.29 -2.16 18.67
C LEU A 83 -10.25 -1.93 19.83
N ALA A 84 -10.52 -0.66 20.12
CA ALA A 84 -11.61 -0.28 21.02
C ALA A 84 -12.98 -0.78 20.49
N PRO A 85 -13.93 -1.11 21.37
CA PRO A 85 -15.25 -1.62 20.97
C PRO A 85 -15.99 -0.66 20.02
N ASP A 86 -15.92 0.64 20.29
CA ASP A 86 -16.55 1.68 19.45
C ASP A 86 -15.95 1.74 18.03
N THR A 87 -14.65 1.46 17.90
CA THR A 87 -13.97 1.34 16.60
C THR A 87 -14.43 0.10 15.86
N GLN A 88 -14.58 -1.04 16.56
CA GLN A 88 -15.09 -2.27 15.95
C GLN A 88 -16.52 -2.08 15.44
N ILE A 89 -17.37 -1.40 16.20
CA ILE A 89 -18.74 -1.05 15.78
C ILE A 89 -18.70 -0.15 14.53
N SER A 90 -17.89 0.91 14.56
CA SER A 90 -17.75 1.84 13.44
C SER A 90 -17.25 1.13 12.16
N LEU A 91 -16.28 0.22 12.28
CA LEU A 91 -15.80 -0.58 11.17
C LEU A 91 -16.86 -1.55 10.65
N HIS A 92 -17.63 -2.16 11.54
CA HIS A 92 -18.75 -3.04 11.19
C HIS A 92 -19.85 -2.31 10.41
N GLU A 93 -20.20 -1.09 10.81
CA GLU A 93 -21.12 -0.23 10.05
C GLU A 93 -20.60 0.12 8.64
N LEU A 94 -19.27 0.14 8.45
CA LEU A 94 -18.61 0.33 7.15
C LEU A 94 -18.42 -0.99 6.36
N GLY A 95 -19.00 -2.10 6.85
CA GLY A 95 -18.96 -3.40 6.21
C GLY A 95 -17.63 -4.13 6.37
N ILE A 96 -16.89 -3.89 7.45
CA ILE A 96 -15.70 -4.67 7.85
C ILE A 96 -16.11 -5.62 8.98
N SER A 97 -15.79 -6.91 8.85
CA SER A 97 -16.14 -7.88 9.88
C SER A 97 -15.47 -7.54 11.22
N THR A 98 -16.14 -7.82 12.34
CA THR A 98 -15.53 -7.71 13.68
C THR A 98 -14.47 -8.80 13.92
N SER A 99 -14.50 -9.89 13.15
CA SER A 99 -13.51 -10.96 13.15
C SER A 99 -12.35 -10.72 12.18
N GLU A 100 -12.27 -9.53 11.58
CA GLU A 100 -11.28 -9.21 10.57
C GLU A 100 -9.85 -9.18 11.16
N THR A 101 -8.88 -9.55 10.32
CA THR A 101 -7.47 -9.40 10.65
C THR A 101 -6.98 -8.02 10.22
N LEU A 102 -6.32 -7.32 11.14
CA LEU A 102 -5.59 -6.10 10.85
C LEU A 102 -4.17 -6.43 10.43
N ILE A 103 -3.63 -5.59 9.56
CA ILE A 103 -2.21 -5.59 9.26
C ILE A 103 -1.57 -4.31 9.80
N ALA A 104 -0.35 -4.46 10.29
CA ALA A 104 0.51 -3.36 10.72
C ALA A 104 1.93 -3.59 10.18
N LEU A 105 2.75 -2.54 10.19
CA LEU A 105 4.18 -2.69 9.94
C LEU A 105 4.80 -3.55 11.04
N ALA A 106 5.69 -4.48 10.66
CA ALA A 106 6.52 -5.16 11.64
C ALA A 106 7.41 -4.11 12.33
N ASN A 107 7.32 -3.99 13.65
CA ASN A 107 8.24 -3.14 14.41
C ASN A 107 9.62 -3.82 14.41
N ASN A 108 10.64 -3.16 13.87
CA ASN A 108 12.04 -3.60 13.97
C ASN A 108 12.62 -3.33 15.39
N ASP A 109 11.78 -3.30 16.42
CA ASP A 109 12.10 -2.81 17.77
C ASP A 109 12.38 -3.94 18.77
N ASP A 110 12.88 -5.08 18.27
CA ASP A 110 13.61 -6.04 19.10
C ASP A 110 15.09 -5.64 19.08
N GLY A 111 15.47 -4.77 20.01
CA GLY A 111 16.83 -4.29 20.13
C GLY A 111 17.82 -5.39 20.50
N HIS A 112 18.83 -5.58 19.65
CA HIS A 112 20.24 -5.68 20.06
C HIS A 112 21.17 -5.37 18.86
N ASP A 113 22.26 -4.69 19.21
CA ASP A 113 23.48 -4.40 18.45
C ASP A 113 23.50 -3.20 17.51
N GLU A 114 23.91 -2.08 18.12
CA GLU A 114 24.73 -1.03 17.50
C GLU A 114 25.99 -1.62 16.84
N ASN A 115 26.46 -0.93 15.79
CA ASN A 115 27.69 -1.13 15.00
C ASN A 115 27.59 -2.06 13.78
N ASN A 116 27.18 -1.50 12.64
CA ASN A 116 28.14 -1.28 11.56
C ASN A 116 27.60 -0.30 10.51
N GLN A 117 28.18 0.89 10.45
CA GLN A 117 27.96 1.83 9.37
C GLN A 117 28.80 1.35 8.17
N GLN A 118 28.25 0.42 7.40
CA GLN A 118 28.83 0.01 6.13
C GLN A 118 27.95 0.49 4.98
N SER A 119 28.60 1.29 4.13
CA SER A 119 28.10 1.87 2.90
C SER A 119 27.28 0.89 2.06
N PRO A 120 26.27 1.37 1.31
CA PRO A 120 25.41 0.51 0.51
C PRO A 120 26.23 -0.32 -0.49
N PRO A 121 26.00 -1.65 -0.61
CA PRO A 121 26.63 -2.40 -1.68
C PRO A 121 26.06 -1.93 -3.01
N THR A 122 26.96 -1.69 -3.96
CA THR A 122 26.68 -1.36 -5.35
C THR A 122 25.73 -2.37 -6.00
N PRO A 123 24.89 -1.94 -6.95
CA PRO A 123 24.06 -2.87 -7.70
C PRO A 123 24.95 -3.87 -8.44
N VAL A 124 24.69 -5.16 -8.23
CA VAL A 124 25.33 -6.25 -8.96
C VAL A 124 24.95 -6.12 -10.43
N SER A 125 25.88 -5.62 -11.25
CA SER A 125 25.81 -5.74 -12.70
C SER A 125 25.99 -7.21 -13.06
N VAL A 126 24.89 -7.94 -13.21
CA VAL A 126 24.91 -9.28 -13.80
C VAL A 126 24.43 -9.17 -15.23
N GLY A 127 25.36 -9.42 -16.15
CA GLY A 127 25.09 -9.43 -17.58
C GLY A 127 24.02 -10.45 -17.96
N GLY A 128 23.15 -10.05 -18.89
CA GLY A 128 22.81 -10.86 -20.05
C GLY A 128 22.02 -12.15 -19.87
N SER A 129 21.18 -12.32 -18.84
CA SER A 129 20.12 -13.34 -18.89
C SER A 129 18.73 -12.69 -18.89
N GLN A 130 18.06 -12.78 -20.05
CA GLN A 130 16.70 -12.27 -20.28
C GLN A 130 15.61 -13.21 -19.75
N ASP A 131 15.91 -14.00 -18.71
CA ASP A 131 14.94 -14.93 -18.14
C ASP A 131 14.11 -14.22 -17.05
N PRO A 132 12.79 -14.04 -17.24
CA PRO A 132 11.94 -13.33 -16.28
C PRO A 132 11.92 -14.00 -14.90
N GLU A 133 12.02 -15.31 -14.78
CA GLU A 133 12.01 -15.97 -13.47
C GLU A 133 13.26 -15.64 -12.65
N THR A 134 14.42 -15.67 -13.31
CA THR A 134 15.69 -15.25 -12.72
C THR A 134 15.61 -13.79 -12.26
N MET A 135 14.91 -12.94 -13.02
CA MET A 135 14.64 -11.56 -12.68
C MET A 135 13.83 -11.46 -11.36
N MET A 136 12.70 -12.18 -11.20
CA MET A 136 11.96 -12.14 -9.94
C MET A 136 12.79 -12.62 -8.74
N LYS A 137 13.56 -13.69 -8.93
CA LYS A 137 14.42 -14.27 -7.88
C LYS A 137 15.45 -13.27 -7.38
N ILE A 138 16.10 -12.54 -8.29
CA ILE A 138 17.08 -11.50 -7.93
C ILE A 138 16.42 -10.38 -7.13
N LEU A 139 15.24 -9.89 -7.55
CA LEU A 139 14.51 -8.86 -6.81
C LEU A 139 14.17 -9.33 -5.40
N MET A 140 13.61 -10.53 -5.27
CA MET A 140 13.21 -11.08 -3.97
C MET A 140 14.42 -11.31 -3.06
N ALA A 141 15.52 -11.83 -3.60
CA ALA A 141 16.77 -11.98 -2.84
C ALA A 141 17.33 -10.63 -2.38
N GLN A 142 17.30 -9.59 -3.23
CA GLN A 142 17.73 -8.24 -2.88
C GLN A 142 16.87 -7.65 -1.76
N ILE A 143 15.55 -7.83 -1.83
CA ILE A 143 14.62 -7.37 -0.79
C ILE A 143 14.92 -8.08 0.54
N GLN A 144 15.14 -9.40 0.50
CA GLN A 144 15.47 -10.17 1.71
C GLN A 144 16.79 -9.71 2.33
N MET A 145 17.83 -9.49 1.53
CA MET A 145 19.14 -9.03 2.01
C MET A 145 19.06 -7.64 2.68
N ASN A 146 18.25 -6.72 2.14
CA ASN A 146 18.14 -5.37 2.68
C ASN A 146 17.06 -5.23 3.76
N ARG A 147 16.33 -6.29 4.10
CA ARG A 147 15.14 -6.23 4.96
C ARG A 147 15.40 -5.54 6.30
N ALA A 148 16.47 -5.93 7.01
CA ALA A 148 16.78 -5.39 8.34
C ALA A 148 16.92 -3.85 8.34
N ASN A 149 17.32 -3.27 7.21
CA ASN A 149 17.55 -1.84 7.04
C ASN A 149 16.49 -1.16 6.18
N SER A 150 15.50 -1.89 5.66
CA SER A 150 14.51 -1.38 4.72
C SER A 150 13.14 -1.23 5.37
N ASN A 151 12.55 -0.05 5.26
CA ASN A 151 11.14 0.16 5.56
C ASN A 151 10.27 0.00 4.29
N MET A 152 8.96 0.19 4.41
CA MET A 152 8.05 0.09 3.26
C MET A 152 8.34 1.10 2.14
N ALA A 153 8.90 2.27 2.47
CA ALA A 153 9.30 3.25 1.46
C ALA A 153 10.50 2.77 0.65
N ASP A 154 11.48 2.15 1.32
CA ASP A 154 12.64 1.54 0.67
C ASP A 154 12.21 0.37 -0.21
N LEU A 155 11.24 -0.44 0.24
CA LEU A 155 10.67 -1.53 -0.55
C LEU A 155 9.98 -1.02 -1.82
N CYS A 156 9.09 -0.03 -1.72
CA CYS A 156 8.42 0.57 -2.90
C CYS A 156 9.47 1.17 -3.87
N GLN A 157 10.55 1.78 -3.38
CA GLN A 157 11.64 2.29 -4.23
C GLN A 157 12.47 1.19 -4.89
N GLN A 158 12.81 0.11 -4.18
CA GLN A 158 13.55 -1.03 -4.72
C GLN A 158 12.76 -1.70 -5.85
N ILE A 159 11.46 -1.93 -5.66
CA ILE A 159 10.59 -2.51 -6.69
C ILE A 159 10.46 -1.56 -7.89
N ASP A 160 10.31 -0.25 -7.67
CA ASP A 160 10.21 0.73 -8.77
C ASP A 160 11.50 0.83 -9.59
N ALA A 161 12.66 0.82 -8.93
CA ALA A 161 13.97 0.81 -9.58
C ALA A 161 14.16 -0.44 -10.46
N TYR A 162 13.66 -1.58 -9.97
CA TYR A 162 13.72 -2.84 -10.69
C TYR A 162 12.78 -2.89 -11.90
N ARG A 163 11.55 -2.40 -11.71
CA ARG A 163 10.52 -2.31 -12.75
C ARG A 163 10.96 -1.51 -13.97
N LEU A 164 11.75 -0.46 -13.75
CA LEU A 164 12.25 0.43 -14.81
C LEU A 164 13.61 0.02 -15.36
N GLY A 165 14.22 -1.06 -14.86
CA GLY A 165 15.45 -1.64 -15.40
C GLY A 165 16.55 -0.61 -15.66
N SER A 166 17.16 -0.01 -14.63
CA SER A 166 18.30 0.91 -14.78
C SER A 166 18.13 2.02 -15.84
N ILE A 167 16.91 2.42 -16.20
CA ILE A 167 16.67 3.47 -17.19
C ILE A 167 17.01 4.84 -16.56
N SER A 168 17.88 5.57 -17.26
CA SER A 168 18.28 6.99 -17.12
C SER A 168 18.09 7.67 -15.75
N GLN A 169 19.18 8.21 -15.16
CA GLN A 169 19.19 8.94 -13.88
C GLN A 169 18.09 10.00 -13.72
N ARG A 170 17.63 10.61 -14.82
CA ARG A 170 16.55 11.62 -14.82
C ARG A 170 15.18 11.05 -14.43
N GLU A 171 14.88 9.81 -14.79
CA GLU A 171 13.63 9.13 -14.38
C GLU A 171 13.74 8.66 -12.92
N SER A 172 14.90 8.12 -12.52
CA SER A 172 15.19 7.75 -11.12
C SER A 172 14.91 8.90 -10.12
N PHE A 173 15.23 10.14 -10.48
CA PHE A 173 14.96 11.31 -9.62
C PHE A 173 13.46 11.62 -9.48
N GLN A 174 12.67 11.49 -10.55
CA GLN A 174 11.21 11.63 -10.47
C GLN A 174 10.53 10.48 -9.72
N ASN A 175 11.23 9.35 -9.57
CA ASN A 175 10.73 8.09 -9.02
C ASN A 175 10.95 7.93 -7.52
N LYS A 176 12.06 8.48 -6.97
CA LYS A 176 12.25 8.60 -5.51
C LYS A 176 11.06 9.29 -4.79
N LEU A 177 10.27 10.07 -5.53
CA LEU A 177 9.11 10.80 -5.01
C LEU A 177 7.78 10.05 -5.16
N VAL A 178 7.72 8.85 -5.74
CA VAL A 178 6.46 8.10 -5.93
C VAL A 178 5.81 7.79 -4.60
N PHE A 179 6.57 7.20 -3.67
CA PHE A 179 6.06 6.88 -2.33
C PHE A 179 5.53 8.14 -1.64
N GLN A 180 6.26 9.25 -1.72
CA GLN A 180 5.84 10.54 -1.15
C GLN A 180 4.59 11.12 -1.82
N LYS A 181 4.44 10.93 -3.15
CA LYS A 181 3.23 11.32 -3.88
C LYS A 181 2.04 10.46 -3.42
N CYS A 182 2.20 9.15 -3.30
CA CYS A 182 1.16 8.26 -2.76
C CYS A 182 0.75 8.67 -1.36
N LEU A 183 1.72 8.88 -0.47
CA LEU A 183 1.49 9.36 0.88
C LEU A 183 0.71 10.68 0.89
N LYS A 184 1.07 11.64 0.03
CA LYS A 184 0.35 12.91 -0.10
C LYS A 184 -1.08 12.73 -0.59
N GLN A 185 -1.32 11.78 -1.51
CA GLN A 185 -2.66 11.43 -1.98
C GLN A 185 -3.50 10.83 -0.84
N ILE A 186 -2.94 9.90 -0.05
CA ILE A 186 -3.61 9.29 1.11
C ILE A 186 -3.92 10.34 2.18
N LYS A 187 -2.96 11.22 2.50
CA LYS A 187 -3.17 12.37 3.39
C LYS A 187 -4.24 13.33 2.88
N GLY A 188 -4.42 13.42 1.56
CA GLY A 188 -5.43 14.27 0.93
C GLY A 188 -6.86 13.74 1.04
N ILE A 189 -7.07 12.43 1.19
CA ILE A 189 -8.39 11.83 1.40
C ILE A 189 -8.78 11.70 2.86
N LEU A 190 -7.80 11.67 3.76
CA LEU A 190 -8.06 11.76 5.19
C LEU A 190 -8.62 13.16 5.50
N PRO A 191 -9.78 13.26 6.18
CA PRO A 191 -10.31 14.55 6.62
C PRO A 191 -9.23 15.31 7.40
N GLN A 192 -8.97 16.57 7.06
CA GLN A 192 -8.08 17.42 7.84
C GLN A 192 -8.74 17.75 9.19
N ALA A 193 -8.66 16.84 10.17
CA ALA A 193 -8.83 16.99 11.62
C ALA A 193 -9.77 18.09 12.15
N LYS A 194 -10.83 18.43 11.42
CA LYS A 194 -11.80 19.45 11.79
C LYS A 194 -13.18 18.87 11.52
N SER A 195 -13.84 18.50 12.61
CA SER A 195 -15.27 18.18 12.73
C SER A 195 -15.74 16.74 12.46
N ARG A 196 -15.36 15.81 13.34
CA ARG A 196 -16.30 14.79 13.84
C ARG A 196 -16.31 14.60 15.36
N GLN A 197 -15.70 15.53 16.10
CA GLN A 197 -15.64 15.52 17.56
C GLN A 197 -16.97 15.90 18.26
N ARG A 198 -18.12 15.74 17.61
CA ARG A 198 -19.43 16.01 18.20
C ARG A 198 -20.42 14.90 17.87
N ARG A 199 -20.31 13.79 18.60
CA ARG A 199 -21.43 12.99 19.16
C ARG A 199 -20.86 11.65 19.68
N GLY A 200 -20.41 11.65 20.92
CA GLY A 200 -20.02 10.46 21.66
C GLY A 200 -19.46 10.91 23.00
N GLY A 201 -20.06 10.46 24.10
CA GLY A 201 -19.68 10.85 25.45
C GLY A 201 -18.26 10.41 25.84
N ALA A 202 -17.90 10.62 27.11
CA ALA A 202 -16.60 10.25 27.67
C ALA A 202 -16.25 8.77 27.39
N GLY A 203 -15.49 8.54 26.31
CA GLY A 203 -15.18 7.20 25.78
C GLY A 203 -15.02 7.16 24.26
N GLY A 204 -14.51 8.25 23.63
CA GLY A 204 -14.40 8.31 22.17
C GLY A 204 -13.35 7.37 21.58
N ILE A 205 -13.47 7.13 20.26
CA ILE A 205 -12.50 6.36 19.47
C ILE A 205 -11.10 7.01 19.60
N PRO A 206 -10.04 6.24 19.91
CA PRO A 206 -8.67 6.76 19.95
C PRO A 206 -8.28 7.42 18.62
N GLU A 207 -7.53 8.53 18.67
CA GLU A 207 -7.21 9.33 17.46
C GLU A 207 -6.65 8.49 16.30
N MET A 208 -5.77 7.54 16.60
CA MET A 208 -5.16 6.68 15.60
C MET A 208 -6.16 5.69 14.96
N GLU A 209 -7.09 5.16 15.77
CA GLU A 209 -8.18 4.31 15.30
C GLU A 209 -9.20 5.13 14.51
N GLU A 210 -9.43 6.39 14.89
CA GLU A 210 -10.31 7.30 14.17
C GLU A 210 -9.78 7.56 12.76
N ARG A 211 -8.46 7.81 12.61
CA ARG A 211 -7.84 7.98 11.29
C ARG A 211 -7.99 6.73 10.42
N MET A 212 -7.89 5.54 11.00
CA MET A 212 -8.15 4.28 10.29
C MET A 212 -9.62 4.21 9.83
N VAL A 213 -10.58 4.47 10.72
CA VAL A 213 -12.01 4.50 10.37
C VAL A 213 -12.30 5.53 9.28
N GLN A 214 -11.69 6.71 9.36
CA GLN A 214 -11.81 7.76 8.34
C GLN A 214 -11.24 7.31 6.99
N LEU A 215 -10.10 6.61 6.96
CA LEU A 215 -9.53 6.04 5.74
C LEU A 215 -10.51 5.03 5.11
N VAL A 216 -11.03 4.10 5.90
CA VAL A 216 -12.00 3.10 5.44
C VAL A 216 -13.25 3.77 4.87
N TYR A 217 -13.79 4.76 5.59
CA TYR A 217 -14.94 5.54 5.13
C TYR A 217 -14.66 6.27 3.81
N ALA A 218 -13.52 6.94 3.68
CA ALA A 218 -13.14 7.67 2.46
C ALA A 218 -12.98 6.74 1.25
N LEU A 219 -12.36 5.57 1.45
CA LEU A 219 -12.21 4.57 0.39
C LEU A 219 -13.55 3.95 -0.02
N ARG A 220 -14.42 3.64 0.95
CA ARG A 220 -15.76 3.09 0.67
C ARG A 220 -16.63 4.09 -0.07
N THR A 221 -16.65 5.35 0.36
CA THR A 221 -17.45 6.42 -0.26
C THR A 221 -16.97 6.78 -1.66
N SER A 222 -15.65 6.86 -1.88
CA SER A 222 -15.07 7.07 -3.22
C SER A 222 -15.32 5.91 -4.18
N SER A 223 -15.55 4.70 -3.65
CA SER A 223 -15.89 3.52 -4.45
C SER A 223 -17.39 3.40 -4.72
N SER A 224 -18.23 3.89 -3.80
CA SER A 224 -19.69 3.78 -3.88
C SER A 224 -20.38 4.95 -4.61
N CYS A 225 -19.75 6.10 -4.80
CA CYS A 225 -20.37 7.24 -5.50
C CYS A 225 -20.57 7.00 -7.01
N SER A 226 -21.76 6.52 -7.37
CA SER A 226 -22.45 6.84 -8.61
C SER A 226 -23.54 7.87 -8.28
N SER A 227 -23.53 9.00 -8.99
CA SER A 227 -24.54 10.06 -8.99
C SER A 227 -24.49 11.13 -7.88
N MET A 228 -24.38 12.39 -8.35
CA MET A 228 -24.56 13.69 -7.66
C MET A 228 -23.54 13.96 -6.53
N ASP A 229 -22.66 14.95 -6.55
CA ASP A 229 -22.80 16.36 -6.91
C ASP A 229 -21.40 17.02 -7.07
N LYS A 230 -21.40 18.23 -7.62
CA LYS A 230 -20.25 19.02 -8.13
C LYS A 230 -19.02 19.10 -7.21
N GLY A 231 -17.82 18.86 -7.77
CA GLY A 231 -16.58 19.44 -7.20
C GLY A 231 -15.26 18.72 -7.42
N ARG A 232 -15.22 17.55 -8.05
CA ARG A 232 -14.04 16.86 -8.66
C ARG A 232 -14.53 15.47 -9.04
N SER A 233 -14.78 15.22 -10.33
CA SER A 233 -15.28 13.92 -10.77
C SER A 233 -14.19 12.86 -10.61
N PHE A 234 -14.19 12.14 -9.50
CA PHE A 234 -13.39 10.93 -9.35
C PHE A 234 -14.06 9.84 -10.19
N ARG A 235 -13.40 9.41 -11.28
CA ARG A 235 -13.91 8.31 -12.11
C ARG A 235 -13.91 7.03 -11.27
N ARG A 236 -15.03 6.30 -11.25
CA ARG A 236 -15.14 5.02 -10.57
C ARG A 236 -14.10 4.06 -11.13
N ILE A 237 -13.39 3.34 -10.27
CA ILE A 237 -12.34 2.39 -10.66
C ILE A 237 -12.87 1.32 -11.63
N SER A 238 -14.10 0.86 -11.39
CA SER A 238 -14.81 -0.08 -12.26
C SER A 238 -15.15 0.50 -13.64
N GLU A 239 -15.39 1.81 -13.74
CA GLU A 239 -15.68 2.51 -15.01
C GLU A 239 -14.40 2.83 -15.79
N ALA A 240 -13.31 3.14 -15.09
CA ALA A 240 -12.01 3.41 -15.71
C ALA A 240 -11.37 2.15 -16.34
N TYR A 241 -11.65 0.95 -15.79
CA TYR A 241 -11.02 -0.30 -16.20
C TYR A 241 -11.99 -1.43 -16.61
N SER A 242 -13.29 -1.11 -16.75
CA SER A 242 -14.34 -2.07 -17.12
C SER A 242 -14.29 -3.37 -16.29
N LEU A 243 -13.96 -3.30 -15.01
CA LEU A 243 -13.87 -4.48 -14.15
C LEU A 243 -15.28 -5.08 -14.01
N ARG A 244 -15.52 -6.27 -14.57
CA ARG A 244 -16.81 -6.97 -14.39
C ARG A 244 -16.94 -7.32 -12.91
N ARG A 245 -18.13 -7.06 -12.34
CA ARG A 245 -18.54 -7.55 -11.03
C ARG A 245 -18.58 -9.07 -11.01
#